data_AF-A0A658BTY8-F1
#
_entry.id   AF-A0A658BTY8-F1
#
_cell.length_a   1.000
_cell.length_b   1.000
_cell.length_c   1.000
_cell.angle_alpha   90.00
_cell.angle_beta   90.00
_cell.angle_gamma   90.00
#
_symmetry.space_group_name_H-M   'P 1'
#
loop_
_entity.id
_entity.type
_entity.pdbx_description
1 polymer ?
#
loop_
_entity_poly.entity_id
_entity_poly.type
_entity_poly.pdbx_seq_one_letter_code
_entity_poly.pdbx_strand_id
1 'polypeptide(L)'
;MGDEGPPGQTLAVAAEGLYIANLLLAPGLCFIILLRLYFRHRASAPALAVCHLRQTVSASIWAGVLLVIANLAIFLLGGYTSANTWTVAIIYFTTCHSTLVLLGILGLAKAMAGQNYVFPLIGRRCNG
;
A
#
# COMPACT_ATOMS: atom_id res chain seq x y z
N MET A 1 5.06 3.85 -33.63
CA MET A 1 4.26 2.75 -33.07
C MET A 1 4.13 3.04 -31.58
N GLY A 2 3.04 3.66 -31.14
CA GLY A 2 2.88 4.01 -29.73
C GLY A 2 2.76 2.73 -28.91
N ASP A 3 3.68 2.53 -27.97
CA ASP A 3 3.63 1.44 -27.00
C ASP A 3 2.53 1.78 -25.96
N GLU A 4 1.28 1.83 -26.42
CA GLU A 4 0.13 1.95 -25.53
C GLU A 4 -0.03 0.60 -24.85
N GLY A 5 0.65 0.46 -23.71
CA GLY A 5 0.49 -0.71 -22.85
C GLY A 5 -0.97 -0.86 -22.38
N PRO A 6 -1.29 -1.97 -21.69
CA PRO A 6 -2.67 -2.39 -21.50
C PRO A 6 -3.55 -1.31 -20.88
N PRO A 7 -4.84 -1.26 -21.26
CA PRO A 7 -5.74 -0.20 -20.82
C PRO A 7 -5.74 -0.09 -19.29
N GLY A 8 -5.45 1.11 -18.78
CA GLY A 8 -5.40 1.40 -17.34
C GLY A 8 -4.04 1.18 -16.68
N GLN A 9 -3.00 0.79 -17.42
CA GLN A 9 -1.65 0.58 -16.88
C GLN A 9 -1.09 1.82 -16.18
N THR A 10 -1.18 3.00 -16.80
CA THR A 10 -0.71 4.26 -16.20
C THR A 10 -1.37 4.55 -14.86
N LEU A 11 -2.67 4.27 -14.74
CA LEU A 11 -3.42 4.45 -13.49
C LEU A 11 -3.03 3.42 -12.44
N ALA A 12 -2.75 2.18 -12.84
CA ALA A 12 -2.21 1.15 -11.93
C ALA A 12 -0.81 1.53 -11.41
N VAL A 13 0.09 1.97 -12.29
CA VAL A 13 1.43 2.45 -11.90
C VAL A 13 1.33 3.63 -10.95
N ALA A 14 0.44 4.59 -11.23
CA ALA A 14 0.19 5.73 -10.34
C ALA A 14 -0.35 5.28 -8.97
N ALA A 15 -1.24 4.30 -8.92
CA ALA A 15 -1.79 3.77 -7.66
C ALA A 15 -0.70 3.12 -6.79
N GLU A 16 0.14 2.26 -7.37
CA GLU A 16 1.26 1.61 -6.67
C GLU A 16 2.33 2.62 -6.25
N GLY A 17 2.64 3.59 -7.11
CA GLY A 17 3.55 4.69 -6.78
C GLY A 17 3.04 5.53 -5.61
N LEU A 18 1.75 5.87 -5.57
CA LEU A 18 1.13 6.58 -4.45
C LEU A 18 1.14 5.75 -3.16
N TYR A 19 0.97 4.43 -3.26
CA TYR A 19 1.10 3.54 -2.10
C TYR A 19 2.52 3.56 -1.51
N ILE A 20 3.55 3.40 -2.35
CA ILE A 20 4.95 3.46 -1.90
C ILE A 20 5.28 4.84 -1.35
N ALA A 21 4.85 5.92 -2.02
CA ALA A 21 5.05 7.28 -1.55
C ALA A 21 4.34 7.55 -0.21
N ASN A 22 3.17 6.94 0.02
CA ASN A 22 2.47 6.99 1.30
C ASN A 22 3.24 6.29 2.42
N LEU A 23 3.98 5.21 2.11
CA LEU A 23 4.83 4.54 3.09
C LEU A 23 6.12 5.32 3.39
N LEU A 24 6.74 5.91 2.38
CA LEU A 24 8.12 6.42 2.49
C LEU A 24 8.26 7.93 2.62
N LEU A 25 7.38 8.73 2.00
CA LEU A 25 7.60 10.17 1.79
C LEU A 25 6.56 11.04 2.46
N ALA A 26 5.29 10.82 2.14
CA ALA A 26 4.20 11.71 2.55
C ALA A 26 2.99 10.88 3.03
N PRO A 27 3.12 10.23 4.21
CA PRO A 27 2.04 9.45 4.79
C PRO A 27 0.78 10.30 4.99
N GLY A 28 -0.38 9.71 4.73
CA GLY A 28 -1.68 10.38 4.82
C GLY A 28 -2.01 11.18 3.57
N LEU A 29 -1.13 12.08 3.11
CA LEU A 29 -1.39 12.89 1.90
C LEU A 29 -1.50 12.01 0.65
N CYS A 30 -0.52 11.14 0.42
CA CYS A 30 -0.56 10.20 -0.70
C CYS A 30 -1.75 9.24 -0.60
N PHE A 31 -2.13 8.82 0.61
CA PHE A 31 -3.33 8.01 0.83
C PHE A 31 -4.62 8.76 0.49
N ILE A 32 -4.75 10.04 0.82
CA ILE A 32 -5.91 10.87 0.44
C ILE A 32 -6.02 10.96 -1.08
N ILE A 33 -4.90 11.18 -1.78
CA ILE A 33 -4.87 11.22 -3.25
C ILE A 33 -5.28 9.85 -3.82
N LEU A 34 -4.76 8.76 -3.25
CA LEU A 34 -5.11 7.40 -3.65
C LEU A 34 -6.59 7.10 -3.47
N LEU A 35 -7.18 7.48 -2.33
CA LEU A 35 -8.62 7.35 -2.08
C LEU A 35 -9.44 8.13 -3.10
N ARG A 36 -9.04 9.38 -3.40
CA ARG A 36 -9.71 10.21 -4.43
C ARG A 36 -9.69 9.52 -5.79
N LEU A 37 -8.54 8.96 -6.21
CA LEU A 37 -8.44 8.19 -7.46
C LEU A 37 -9.32 6.94 -7.42
N TYR A 38 -9.29 6.19 -6.33
CA TYR A 38 -10.12 4.99 -6.17
C TYR A 38 -11.61 5.32 -6.33
N PHE A 39 -12.14 6.33 -5.62
CA PHE A 39 -13.55 6.69 -5.73
C PHE A 39 -13.92 7.26 -7.11
N ARG A 40 -12.99 7.99 -7.76
CA ARG A 40 -13.22 8.54 -9.10
C ARG A 40 -13.26 7.47 -10.19
N HIS A 41 -12.43 6.43 -10.06
CA HIS A 41 -12.17 5.47 -11.16
C HIS A 41 -12.74 4.06 -10.93
N ARG A 42 -13.19 3.71 -9.71
CA ARG A 42 -13.69 2.35 -9.38
C ARG A 42 -14.82 1.81 -10.27
N ALA A 43 -15.61 2.68 -10.90
CA ALA A 43 -16.77 2.28 -11.71
C ALA A 43 -16.51 2.32 -13.22
N SER A 44 -15.48 3.04 -13.67
CA SER A 44 -15.29 3.38 -15.09
C SER A 44 -13.91 3.01 -15.64
N ALA A 45 -12.94 2.68 -14.78
CA ALA A 45 -11.60 2.33 -15.22
C ALA A 45 -11.50 0.84 -15.62
N PRO A 46 -10.52 0.50 -16.49
CA PRO A 46 -10.22 -0.88 -16.84
C PRO A 46 -9.94 -1.76 -15.62
N ALA A 47 -10.24 -3.05 -15.74
CA ALA A 47 -10.14 -4.03 -14.64
C ALA A 47 -8.76 -4.04 -13.97
N LEU A 48 -7.68 -3.90 -14.76
CA LEU A 48 -6.30 -3.81 -14.26
C LEU A 48 -6.11 -2.62 -13.31
N ALA A 49 -6.56 -1.43 -13.71
CA ALA A 49 -6.43 -0.23 -12.87
C ALA A 49 -7.25 -0.34 -11.58
N VAL A 50 -8.48 -0.85 -11.68
CA VAL A 50 -9.36 -1.04 -10.52
C VAL A 50 -8.77 -2.06 -9.54
N CYS A 51 -8.13 -3.12 -10.06
CA CYS A 51 -7.42 -4.12 -9.27
C CYS A 51 -6.34 -3.47 -8.38
N HIS A 52 -5.40 -2.76 -9.01
CA HIS A 52 -4.30 -2.09 -8.31
C HIS A 52 -4.79 -1.00 -7.36
N LEU A 53 -5.78 -0.18 -7.75
CA LEU A 53 -6.37 0.84 -6.88
C LEU A 53 -7.00 0.23 -5.62
N ARG A 54 -7.76 -0.86 -5.75
CA ARG A 54 -8.40 -1.52 -4.60
C ARG A 54 -7.37 -2.12 -3.66
N GLN A 55 -6.31 -2.71 -4.21
CA GLN A 55 -5.26 -3.35 -3.42
C GLN A 55 -4.41 -2.36 -2.66
N THR A 56 -3.96 -1.31 -3.33
CA THR A 56 -3.15 -0.24 -2.71
C THR A 56 -3.94 0.50 -1.63
N VAL A 57 -5.24 0.71 -1.79
CA VAL A 57 -6.11 1.25 -0.73
C VAL A 57 -6.20 0.28 0.45
N SER A 58 -6.47 -1.01 0.20
CA SER A 58 -6.54 -2.02 1.26
C SER A 58 -5.20 -2.15 2.01
N ALA A 59 -4.09 -2.20 1.27
CA ALA A 59 -2.75 -2.29 1.84
C ALA A 59 -2.40 -1.05 2.68
N SER A 60 -2.80 0.15 2.24
CA SER A 60 -2.64 1.38 3.01
C SER A 60 -3.44 1.37 4.32
N ILE A 61 -4.67 0.83 4.30
CA ILE A 61 -5.48 0.68 5.52
C ILE A 61 -4.80 -0.28 6.50
N TRP A 62 -4.32 -1.43 6.02
CA TRP A 62 -3.61 -2.38 6.87
C TRP A 62 -2.29 -1.80 7.43
N ALA A 63 -1.57 -1.00 6.64
CA ALA A 63 -0.42 -0.25 7.13
C ALA A 63 -0.80 0.73 8.27
N GLY A 64 -1.95 1.39 8.16
CA GLY A 64 -2.50 2.22 9.24
C GLY A 64 -2.87 1.41 10.49
N VAL A 65 -3.52 0.26 10.32
CA VAL A 65 -3.85 -0.65 11.44
C VAL A 65 -2.59 -1.12 12.15
N LEU A 66 -1.54 -1.47 11.40
CA LEU A 66 -0.25 -1.86 11.94
C LEU A 66 0.35 -0.77 12.83
N LEU A 67 0.24 0.51 12.43
CA LEU A 67 0.71 1.66 13.20
C LEU A 67 -0.05 1.79 14.52
N VAL A 68 -1.36 1.57 14.51
CA VAL A 68 -2.19 1.56 15.73
C VAL A 68 -1.76 0.43 16.67
N ILE A 69 -1.53 -0.78 16.14
CA ILE A 69 -1.06 -1.92 16.92
C ILE A 69 0.31 -1.63 17.55
N ALA A 70 1.24 -1.02 16.80
CA ALA A 70 2.55 -0.65 17.33
C ALA A 70 2.45 0.34 18.52
N ASN A 71 1.56 1.33 18.42
CA ASN A 71 1.31 2.27 19.53
C ASN A 71 0.66 1.59 20.74
N LEU A 72 -0.26 0.65 20.51
CA LEU A 72 -0.86 -0.12 21.59
C LEU A 72 0.18 -1.01 22.29
N ALA A 73 1.11 -1.62 21.53
CA ALA A 73 2.21 -2.39 22.10
C ALA A 73 3.11 -1.51 22.99
N ILE A 74 3.38 -0.26 22.59
CA ILE A 74 4.14 0.70 23.41
C ILE A 74 3.41 0.97 24.73
N PHE A 75 2.09 1.21 24.67
CA PHE A 75 1.28 1.44 25.86
C PHE A 75 1.30 0.24 26.82
N LEU A 76 1.17 -1.00 26.30
CA LEU A 76 1.09 -2.22 27.10
C LEU A 76 2.43 -2.69 27.69
N LEU A 77 3.55 -2.42 27.03
CA LEU A 77 4.88 -2.91 27.45
C LEU A 77 5.63 -2.01 28.44
N GLY A 78 5.01 -0.91 28.89
CA GLY A 78 5.60 -0.02 29.89
C GLY A 78 5.64 1.46 29.51
N GLY A 79 4.92 1.86 28.47
CA GLY A 79 4.78 3.25 28.05
C GLY A 79 6.01 3.81 27.32
N TYR A 80 5.94 5.09 26.95
CA TYR A 80 6.91 5.76 26.08
C TYR A 80 8.26 6.10 26.76
N THR A 81 8.42 5.82 28.06
CA THR A 81 9.63 6.16 28.83
C THR A 81 10.64 5.01 28.92
N SER A 82 10.21 3.77 28.66
CA SER A 82 11.05 2.58 28.79
C SER A 82 11.85 2.30 27.50
N ALA A 83 13.16 2.13 27.63
CA ALA A 83 14.06 1.83 26.50
C ALA A 83 13.71 0.48 25.82
N ASN A 84 13.34 -0.54 26.60
CA ASN A 84 12.98 -1.86 26.07
C ASN A 84 11.75 -1.79 25.17
N THR A 85 10.77 -0.96 25.54
CA THR A 85 9.55 -0.72 24.75
C THR A 85 9.88 -0.14 23.38
N TRP A 86 10.80 0.81 23.32
CA TRP A 86 11.27 1.39 22.06
C TRP A 86 12.03 0.38 21.20
N THR A 87 12.89 -0.46 21.79
CA THR A 87 13.60 -1.52 21.06
C THR A 87 12.62 -2.47 20.37
N VAL A 88 11.61 -2.97 21.11
CA VAL A 88 10.58 -3.85 20.55
C VAL A 88 9.76 -3.14 19.48
N ALA A 89 9.33 -1.89 19.74
CA ALA A 89 8.54 -1.12 18.79
C ALA A 89 9.29 -0.87 17.47
N ILE A 90 10.58 -0.51 17.52
CA ILE A 90 11.40 -0.27 16.34
C ILE A 90 11.59 -1.56 15.54
N ILE A 91 11.96 -2.67 16.17
CA ILE A 91 12.14 -3.96 15.48
C ILE A 91 10.85 -4.40 14.80
N TYR A 92 9.73 -4.34 15.51
CA TYR A 92 8.42 -4.71 14.97
C TYR A 92 8.04 -3.81 13.79
N PHE A 93 8.09 -2.50 13.99
CA PHE A 93 7.69 -1.53 12.97
C PHE A 93 8.57 -1.65 11.73
N THR A 94 9.90 -1.65 11.87
CA THR A 94 10.82 -1.73 10.72
C THR A 94 10.69 -3.02 9.92
N THR A 95 10.51 -4.17 10.59
CA THR A 95 10.32 -5.46 9.92
C THR A 95 9.02 -5.49 9.10
N CYS A 96 7.91 -5.10 9.74
CA CYS A 96 6.62 -5.06 9.07
C CYS A 96 6.58 -3.98 7.97
N HIS A 97 7.12 -2.80 8.22
CA HIS A 97 7.21 -1.70 7.26
C HIS A 97 8.03 -2.08 6.03
N SER A 98 9.23 -2.65 6.22
CA SER A 98 10.08 -3.11 5.12
C SER A 98 9.37 -4.15 4.25
N THR A 99 8.63 -5.07 4.88
CA THR A 99 7.84 -6.06 4.16
C THR A 99 6.76 -5.42 3.30
N LEU A 100 6.03 -4.42 3.82
CA LEU A 100 5.02 -3.69 3.07
C LEU A 100 5.62 -2.91 1.89
N VAL A 101 6.78 -2.28 2.07
CA VAL A 101 7.51 -1.59 1.00
C VAL A 101 7.92 -2.56 -0.10
N LEU A 102 8.48 -3.73 0.25
CA LEU A 102 8.84 -4.77 -0.73
C LEU A 102 7.62 -5.24 -1.52
N LEU A 103 6.50 -5.52 -0.84
CA LEU A 103 5.26 -5.91 -1.51
C LEU A 103 4.72 -4.81 -2.44
N GLY A 104 4.89 -3.53 -2.07
CA GLY A 104 4.56 -2.39 -2.93
C GLY A 104 5.44 -2.29 -4.17
N ILE A 105 6.75 -2.48 -4.04
CA ILE A 105 7.68 -2.49 -5.18
C ILE A 105 7.34 -3.63 -6.15
N LEU A 106 6.98 -4.81 -5.63
CA LEU A 106 6.51 -5.92 -6.46
C LEU A 106 5.20 -5.58 -7.20
N GLY A 107 4.26 -4.94 -6.51
CA GLY A 107 3.01 -4.44 -7.10
C GLY A 107 3.27 -3.42 -8.22
N LEU A 108 4.16 -2.46 -7.97
CA LEU A 108 4.59 -1.47 -8.95
C LEU A 108 5.24 -2.13 -10.18
N ALA A 109 6.16 -3.08 -9.97
CA ALA A 109 6.81 -3.81 -11.07
C ALA A 109 5.79 -4.57 -11.92
N LYS A 110 4.77 -5.17 -11.29
CA LYS A 110 3.66 -5.84 -12.00
C LYS A 110 2.77 -4.87 -12.75
N ALA A 111 2.45 -3.72 -12.17
CA ALA A 111 1.71 -2.65 -12.85
C ALA A 111 2.49 -2.12 -14.07
N MET A 112 3.81 -1.92 -13.95
CA MET A 112 4.67 -1.53 -15.07
C MET A 112 4.77 -2.61 -16.15
N ALA A 113 4.59 -3.89 -15.80
CA ALA A 113 4.49 -4.99 -16.76
C ALA A 113 3.07 -5.21 -17.30
N GLY A 114 2.08 -4.41 -16.89
CA GLY A 114 0.69 -4.57 -17.33
C GLY A 114 0.03 -5.86 -16.81
N GLN A 115 0.53 -6.40 -15.69
CA GLN A 115 0.03 -7.62 -15.08
C GLN A 115 -0.76 -7.31 -13.82
N ASN A 116 -1.82 -8.07 -13.57
CA ASN A 116 -2.49 -8.04 -12.27
C ASN A 116 -1.54 -8.52 -11.17
N TYR A 117 -1.52 -7.78 -10.07
CA TYR A 117 -0.91 -8.22 -8.82
C TYR A 117 -2.00 -8.56 -7.81
N VAL A 118 -1.70 -9.41 -6.83
CA VAL A 118 -2.54 -9.62 -5.64
C VAL A 118 -1.63 -9.73 -4.45
N PHE A 119 -1.76 -8.79 -3.49
CA PHE A 119 -1.02 -8.86 -2.24
C PHE A 119 -1.26 -10.21 -1.55
N PRO A 120 -0.21 -10.98 -1.21
CA PRO A 120 -0.34 -12.38 -0.78
C PRO A 120 -1.13 -12.57 0.52
N LEU A 121 -1.15 -11.56 1.42
CA LEU A 121 -1.80 -11.64 2.72
C LEU A 121 -3.11 -10.85 2.83
N ILE A 122 -3.30 -9.84 1.98
CA ILE A 122 -4.33 -8.80 2.16
C ILE A 122 -5.18 -8.60 0.88
N GLY A 123 -4.68 -9.05 -0.27
CA GLY A 123 -5.27 -8.76 -1.56
C GLY A 123 -6.56 -9.53 -1.82
N ARG A 124 -7.61 -8.83 -2.25
CA ARG A 124 -8.79 -9.46 -2.86
C ARG A 124 -8.50 -9.79 -4.32
N ARG A 125 -8.87 -11.00 -4.76
CA ARG A 125 -8.75 -11.45 -6.15
C ARG A 125 -9.37 -10.44 -7.10
N CYS A 126 -8.66 -10.16 -8.17
CA CYS A 126 -9.14 -9.31 -9.25
C CYS A 126 -9.85 -10.21 -10.24
N ASN A 127 -11.18 -10.09 -10.31
CA ASN A 127 -11.95 -10.74 -11.35
C ASN A 127 -11.67 -9.97 -12.65
N GLY A 128 -11.17 -10.68 -13.66
CA GLY A 128 -11.06 -10.17 -15.02
C GLY A 128 -12.44 -9.94 -15.61
#